data_AF-A0A377I2K3-F1
#
_entry.id   AF-A0A377I2K3-F1
#
_cell.length_a   1.000
_cell.length_b   1.000
_cell.length_c   1.000
_cell.angle_alpha   90.00
_cell.angle_beta   90.00
_cell.angle_gamma   90.00
#
_symmetry.space_group_name_H-M   'P 1'
#
loop_
_entity.id
_entity.type
_entity.pdbx_description
1 polymer ?
#
loop_
_entity_poly.entity_id
_entity_poly.type
_entity_poly.pdbx_seq_one_letter_code
_entity_poly.pdbx_strand_id
1 'polypeptide(L)' 'MPTIKLTEIKNHLNIDHNLDDELLKAYSLAAIEAAQNYIGKEFDEEHTTTTVRFTNGIRIGCLMFIAHLYANREAVSDV' A
#
# COMPACT_ATOMS: atom_id res chain seq x y z
N MET A 1 -9.46 -10.70 1.24
CA MET A 1 -8.85 -9.50 0.62
C MET A 1 -7.50 -9.24 1.26
N PRO A 2 -6.45 -8.92 0.48
CA PRO A 2 -5.15 -8.62 1.03
C PRO A 2 -5.23 -7.39 1.95
N THR A 3 -4.43 -7.40 3.00
CA THR A 3 -4.38 -6.32 3.98
C THR A 3 -2.94 -6.15 4.45
N ILE A 4 -2.52 -4.90 4.60
CA ILE A 4 -1.26 -4.54 5.25
C ILE A 4 -1.63 -3.96 6.62
N LYS A 5 -1.07 -4.53 7.68
CA LYS A 5 -1.44 -4.15 9.04
C LYS A 5 -1.00 -2.71 9.31
N LEU A 6 -1.85 -1.93 9.99
CA LEU A 6 -1.51 -0.55 10.35
C LEU A 6 -0.20 -0.46 11.16
N THR A 7 0.06 -1.41 12.06
CA THR A 7 1.30 -1.48 12.83
C THR A 7 2.53 -1.67 11.95
N GLU A 8 2.41 -2.43 10.87
CA GLU A 8 3.48 -2.64 9.90
C GLU A 8 3.78 -1.37 9.11
N ILE A 9 2.74 -0.64 8.70
CA ILE A 9 2.87 0.66 8.04
C ILE A 9 3.56 1.66 8.97
N LYS A 10 3.11 1.78 10.22
CA LYS A 10 3.71 2.66 11.22
C LYS A 10 5.18 2.36 11.48
N ASN A 11 5.51 1.08 11.64
CA ASN A 11 6.90 0.64 11.82
C ASN A 11 7.75 0.98 10.60
N HIS A 12 7.21 0.81 9.39
CA HIS A 12 7.90 1.14 8.14
C HIS A 12 8.17 2.65 8.02
N LEU A 13 7.25 3.49 8.48
CA LEU A 13 7.36 4.96 8.45
C LEU A 13 8.04 5.56 9.69
N ASN A 14 8.40 4.73 10.68
CA ASN A 14 8.89 5.18 11.98
C ASN A 14 7.94 6.16 12.69
N ILE A 15 6.64 5.84 12.72
CA ILE A 15 5.58 6.60 13.38
C ILE A 15 5.18 5.89 14.68
N ASP A 16 5.17 6.60 15.80
CA ASP A 16 4.83 6.09 17.13
C ASP A 16 3.47 6.59 17.67
N HIS A 17 2.80 7.48 16.94
CA HIS A 17 1.51 8.06 17.32
C HIS A 17 0.32 7.46 16.54
N ASN A 18 -0.89 7.88 16.92
CA ASN A 18 -2.14 7.40 16.32
C ASN A 18 -2.92 8.45 15.51
N LEU A 19 -2.38 9.67 15.37
CA LEU A 19 -3.07 10.78 14.69
C LEU A 19 -3.36 10.50 13.21
N ASP A 20 -2.49 9.74 12.55
CA ASP A 20 -2.57 9.46 11.12
C ASP A 20 -3.22 8.11 10.80
N ASP A 21 -3.83 7.42 11.76
CA ASP A 21 -4.27 6.02 11.59
C ASP A 21 -5.25 5.83 10.43
N GLU A 22 -6.23 6.70 10.32
CA GLU A 22 -7.21 6.66 9.22
C GLU A 22 -6.57 7.03 7.88
N LEU A 23 -5.60 7.96 7.88
CA LEU A 23 -4.85 8.31 6.68
C LEU A 23 -4.01 7.13 6.19
N LEU A 24 -3.28 6.47 7.09
CA LEU A 24 -2.44 5.32 6.77
C LEU A 24 -3.27 4.12 6.29
N LYS A 25 -4.47 3.92 6.85
CA LYS A 25 -5.43 2.92 6.34
C LYS A 25 -5.88 3.26 4.91
N ALA A 26 -6.19 4.52 4.64
CA ALA A 26 -6.58 4.95 3.29
C ALA A 26 -5.45 4.75 2.27
N TYR A 27 -4.20 5.09 2.62
CA TYR A 27 -3.05 4.82 1.75
C TYR A 27 -2.81 3.33 1.53
N SER A 28 -3.05 2.48 2.52
CA SER A 28 -2.99 1.02 2.35
C SER A 28 -3.96 0.51 1.29
N LEU A 29 -5.22 0.98 1.33
CA LEU A 29 -6.22 0.65 0.33
C LEU A 29 -5.82 1.15 -1.06
N ALA A 30 -5.39 2.42 -1.15
CA ALA A 30 -4.94 3.01 -2.41
C ALA A 30 -3.73 2.27 -3.00
N ALA A 31 -2.79 1.82 -2.17
CA ALA A 31 -1.62 1.08 -2.63
C ALA A 31 -1.96 -0.31 -3.15
N ILE A 32 -2.89 -1.01 -2.49
CA ILE A 32 -3.39 -2.31 -2.95
C ILE A 32 -4.13 -2.14 -4.28
N GLU A 33 -5.01 -1.14 -4.38
CA GLU A 33 -5.73 -0.84 -5.62
C GLU A 33 -4.76 -0.50 -6.76
N ALA A 34 -3.78 0.38 -6.51
CA ALA A 34 -2.76 0.74 -7.49
C ALA A 34 -1.97 -0.48 -7.96
N ALA A 35 -1.61 -1.40 -7.05
CA ALA A 35 -0.91 -2.63 -7.41
C ALA A 35 -1.78 -3.56 -8.28
N GLN A 36 -3.06 -3.73 -7.97
CA GLN A 36 -3.98 -4.52 -8.80
C GLN A 36 -4.14 -3.91 -10.20
N ASN A 37 -4.33 -2.59 -10.28
CA ASN A 37 -4.46 -1.88 -11.54
C ASN A 37 -3.17 -1.96 -12.39
N TYR A 38 -2.00 -1.84 -11.76
CA TYR A 38 -0.71 -1.97 -12.44
C TYR A 38 -0.46 -3.40 -12.96
N ILE A 39 -0.81 -4.42 -12.17
CA ILE A 39 -0.67 -5.83 -12.58
C ILE A 39 -1.76 -6.23 -13.59
N GLY A 40 -2.91 -5.57 -13.56
CA GLY A 40 -4.10 -5.90 -14.34
C GLY A 40 -4.84 -7.14 -13.82
N LYS A 41 -4.70 -7.47 -12.53
CA LYS A 41 -5.31 -8.65 -11.90
C LYS A 41 -5.76 -8.33 -10.47
N GLU A 42 -6.80 -9.02 -10.03
CA GLU A 42 -7.26 -8.97 -8.65
C GLU A 42 -6.44 -9.89 -7.75
N PHE A 43 -6.37 -9.57 -6.46
CA PHE A 43 -5.67 -10.40 -5.49
C PHE A 43 -6.54 -11.51 -4.92
N ASP A 44 -6.11 -12.75 -5.11
CA ASP A 44 -6.79 -13.95 -4.60
C ASP A 44 -5.78 -15.04 -4.16
N GLU A 45 -6.26 -16.09 -3.50
CA GLU A 45 -5.47 -17.25 -3.07
C GLU A 45 -4.99 -18.10 -4.24
N GLU A 46 -5.72 -18.08 -5.35
CA GLU A 46 -5.38 -18.80 -6.57
C GLU A 46 -4.73 -17.88 -7.61
N HIS A 47 -3.78 -18.42 -8.37
CA HIS A 47 -3.18 -17.71 -9.50
C HIS A 47 -3.88 -18.16 -10.78
N THR A 48 -4.60 -17.25 -11.43
CA THR A 48 -5.38 -17.53 -12.65
C THR A 48 -5.08 -16.51 -13.75
N THR A 49 -5.89 -16.49 -14.81
CA THR A 49 -5.83 -15.44 -15.84
C THR A 49 -6.26 -14.08 -15.31
N THR A 50 -7.16 -14.01 -14.32
CA THR A 50 -7.69 -12.76 -13.75
C THR A 50 -7.20 -12.47 -12.33
N THR A 51 -6.61 -13.45 -11.65
CA THR A 51 -6.16 -13.33 -10.26
C THR A 51 -4.67 -13.58 -10.08
N VAL A 52 -4.08 -12.96 -9.05
CA VAL A 52 -2.70 -13.17 -8.64
C VAL A 52 -2.59 -13.21 -7.12
N ARG A 53 -1.64 -13.98 -6.60
CA ARG A 53 -1.39 -14.04 -5.15
C ARG A 53 -0.75 -12.76 -4.64
N PHE A 54 -1.21 -12.27 -3.49
CA PHE A 54 -0.55 -11.18 -2.77
C PHE A 54 0.74 -11.66 -2.11
N THR A 55 1.86 -11.57 -2.84
CA THR A 55 3.17 -12.05 -2.38
C THR A 55 3.88 -11.03 -1.48
N ASN A 56 4.95 -11.47 -0.80
CA ASN A 56 5.81 -10.56 -0.02
C ASN A 56 6.42 -9.43 -0.87
N GLY A 57 6.76 -9.68 -2.14
CA GLY A 57 7.28 -8.64 -3.02
C GLY A 57 6.26 -7.53 -3.27
N ILE A 58 5.00 -7.92 -3.52
CA ILE A 58 3.88 -6.98 -3.70
C ILE A 58 3.62 -6.22 -2.39
N ARG A 59 3.62 -6.92 -1.25
CA ARG A 59 3.48 -6.30 0.09
C ARG A 59 4.52 -5.20 0.31
N ILE A 60 5.80 -5.47 0.03
CA ILE A 60 6.87 -4.47 0.16
C ILE A 60 6.68 -3.32 -0.85
N GLY A 61 6.29 -3.62 -2.09
CA GLY A 61 5.98 -2.60 -3.09
C GLY A 61 4.87 -1.64 -2.62
N CYS A 62 3.78 -2.19 -2.06
CA CYS A 62 2.73 -1.37 -1.47
C CYS A 62 3.24 -0.53 -0.29
N LEU A 63 4.08 -1.06 0.60
CA LEU A 63 4.69 -0.28 1.69
C LEU A 63 5.53 0.89 1.17
N MET A 64 6.34 0.66 0.14
CA MET A 64 7.13 1.71 -0.50
C MET A 64 6.24 2.80 -1.11
N PHE A 65 5.13 2.40 -1.74
CA PHE A 65 4.18 3.37 -2.31
C PHE A 65 3.43 4.15 -1.21
N ILE A 66 3.04 3.50 -0.12
CA ILE A 66 2.46 4.18 1.06
C ILE A 66 3.45 5.22 1.62
N ALA A 67 4.73 4.86 1.75
CA ALA A 67 5.77 5.79 2.20
C ALA A 67 5.94 6.98 1.26
N HIS A 68 5.90 6.72 -0.05
CA HIS A 68 5.94 7.78 -1.06
C HIS A 68 4.75 8.75 -0.92
N LEU A 69 3.52 8.24 -0.83
CA LEU A 69 2.32 9.06 -0.66
C LEU A 69 2.32 9.84 0.66
N TYR A 70 2.81 9.23 1.74
CA TYR A 70 2.87 9.86 3.04
C TYR A 70 3.90 11.01 3.11
N ALA A 71 5.05 10.83 2.47
CA ALA A 71 6.13 11.82 2.42
C ALA A 71 5.87 12.94 1.40
N ASN A 72 5.18 12.65 0.29
CA ASN A 72 4.93 13.60 -0.79
C ASN A 72 3.44 13.94 -0.85
N ARG A 73 3.01 14.81 0.07
CA ARG A 73 1.59 15.20 0.20
C ARG A 73 1.15 16.31 -0.76
N GLU A 74 2.09 16.85 -1.54
CA GLU A 74 1.82 17.88 -2.54
C GLU A 74 1.78 17.25 -3.93
N ALA A 75 0.80 17.64 -4.75
CA ALA A 75 0.67 17.16 -6.12
C ALA A 75 1.80 17.67 -7.05
N VAL A 76 2.51 18.71 -6.60
CA VAL A 76 3.65 19.33 -7.27
C VAL A 76 4.72 19.53 -6.21
N SER A 77 5.91 18.98 -6.41
CA SER A 77 7.08 19.33 -5.60
C SER A 77 7.73 20.58 -6.19
N ASP A 78 8.10 21.55 -5.34
CA ASP A 78 8.95 22.67 -5.78
C ASP A 78 10.25 22.13 -6.43
N VAL A 79 10.54 22.62 -7.64
CA VAL A 79 11.70 22.24 -8.47
C VAL A 79 12.95 22.98 -8.02
#